data_AF-A0A537HJ81-F1
#
_entry.id   AF-A0A537HJ81-F1
#
_cell.length_a   1.000
_cell.length_b   1.000
_cell.length_c   1.000
_cell.angle_alpha   90.00
_cell.angle_beta   90.00
_cell.angle_gamma   90.00
#
_symmetry.space_group_name_H-M   'P 1'
#
loop_
_entity.id
_entity.type
_entity.pdbx_description
1 polymer ?
#
loop_
_entity_poly.entity_id
_entity_poly.type
_entity_poly.pdbx_seq_one_letter_code
_entity_poly.pdbx_strand_id
1 'polypeptide(L)'
;MLPVENAVLVFFYEDSMKIGTLAVSTPGLREGGAGTSSVLLGGKYLIVARALSERVAAIYNKMSIVSVNTKLPEGEALRLYSSLLDRARSGSSADPDSSKG
;
A
#
# COMPACT_ATOMS: atom_id res chain seq x y z
N MET A 1 16.49 8.60 0.69
CA MET A 1 16.37 8.34 -0.76
C MET A 1 16.69 6.87 -0.99
N LEU A 2 15.79 6.12 -1.63
CA LEU A 2 16.00 4.73 -1.99
C LEU A 2 16.15 4.62 -3.51
N PRO A 3 17.36 4.34 -4.03
CA PRO A 3 17.56 4.08 -5.44
C PRO A 3 17.06 2.67 -5.81
N VAL A 4 16.40 2.56 -6.95
CA VAL A 4 16.17 1.30 -7.68
C VAL A 4 16.76 1.44 -9.08
N GLU A 5 16.93 0.33 -9.79
CA GLU A 5 17.66 0.32 -11.08
C GLU A 5 17.15 1.35 -12.09
N ASN A 6 15.84 1.59 -12.11
CA ASN A 6 15.17 2.47 -13.07
C ASN A 6 14.45 3.67 -12.45
N ALA A 7 14.51 3.87 -11.13
CA ALA A 7 13.75 4.90 -10.43
C ALA A 7 14.38 5.26 -9.08
N VAL A 8 13.82 6.27 -8.42
CA VAL A 8 14.22 6.67 -7.08
C VAL A 8 12.99 7.02 -6.25
N LEU A 9 12.98 6.59 -4.99
CA LEU A 9 11.97 6.98 -4.02
C LEU A 9 12.56 7.97 -3.02
N VAL A 10 11.97 9.17 -2.96
CA VAL A 10 12.40 10.25 -2.06
C VAL A 10 11.21 10.76 -1.27
N PHE A 11 11.39 10.90 0.04
CA PHE A 11 10.42 11.54 0.93
C PHE A 11 10.99 12.86 1.42
N PHE A 12 10.21 13.92 1.25
CA PHE A 12 10.49 15.24 1.81
C PHE A 12 9.48 15.49 2.93
N TYR A 13 9.94 15.99 4.07
CA TYR A 13 9.09 16.32 5.20
C TYR A 13 9.69 17.48 5.99
N GLU A 14 8.82 18.27 6.62
CA GLU A 14 9.19 19.31 7.56
C GLU A 14 8.91 18.84 9.00
N ASP A 15 9.72 19.31 9.95
CA ASP A 15 9.70 18.99 11.38
C ASP A 15 9.89 17.52 11.75
N SER A 16 8.88 16.69 11.51
CA SER A 16 8.87 15.28 11.93
C SER A 16 8.24 14.38 10.86
N MET A 17 8.91 13.25 10.60
CA MET A 17 8.43 12.26 9.64
C MET A 17 7.19 11.56 10.19
N LYS A 18 6.01 11.93 9.68
CA LYS A 18 4.70 11.32 10.01
C LYS A 18 4.32 10.17 9.08
N ILE A 19 5.25 9.74 8.23
CA ILE A 19 5.16 8.49 7.49
C ILE A 19 5.38 7.39 8.52
N GLY A 20 4.34 6.58 8.77
CA GLY A 20 4.38 5.52 9.78
C GLY A 20 5.26 4.37 9.29
N THR A 21 4.67 3.20 9.11
CA THR A 21 5.40 2.04 8.56
C THR A 21 5.16 1.93 7.07
N LEU A 22 6.25 1.95 6.32
CA LEU A 22 6.26 1.96 4.87
C LEU A 22 6.70 0.59 4.34
N ALA A 23 5.88 -0.02 3.50
CA ALA A 23 6.20 -1.27 2.82
C ALA A 23 6.12 -1.09 1.30
N VAL A 24 6.94 -1.87 0.59
CA VAL A 24 6.95 -1.98 -0.86
C VAL A 24 6.77 -3.43 -1.24
N SER A 25 5.97 -3.68 -2.27
CA SER A 25 5.77 -5.01 -2.83
C SER A 25 5.85 -4.97 -4.34
N THR A 26 6.41 -6.01 -4.93
CA THR A 26 6.30 -6.28 -6.36
C THR A 26 5.30 -7.41 -6.57
N PRO A 27 4.54 -7.39 -7.69
CA PRO A 27 3.65 -8.49 -8.01
C PRO A 27 4.51 -9.75 -8.21
N GLY A 28 4.00 -10.91 -7.80
CA GLY A 28 4.67 -12.18 -8.09
C GLY A 28 4.82 -12.33 -9.61
N LEU A 29 6.01 -12.72 -10.10
CA LEU A 29 6.27 -12.88 -11.54
C LEU A 29 5.40 -13.94 -12.24
N ARG A 30 4.57 -14.68 -11.50
CA ARG A 30 3.67 -15.74 -12.00
C ARG A 30 2.31 -15.63 -11.32
N GLU A 31 1.26 -15.99 -12.05
CA GLU A 31 -0.07 -16.27 -11.46
C GLU A 31 0.10 -17.28 -10.32
N GLY A 32 -0.20 -16.87 -9.08
CA GLY A 32 -0.02 -17.69 -7.88
C GLY A 32 1.39 -17.71 -7.28
N GLY A 33 2.35 -16.94 -7.82
CA GLY A 33 3.66 -16.75 -7.21
C GLY A 33 3.59 -15.89 -5.96
N ALA A 34 4.34 -16.24 -4.91
CA ALA A 34 4.45 -15.40 -3.71
C ALA A 34 4.98 -14.01 -4.10
N GLY A 35 4.19 -12.96 -3.83
CA GLY A 35 4.64 -11.59 -3.97
C GLY A 35 5.83 -11.35 -3.05
N THR A 36 6.84 -10.63 -3.52
CA THR A 36 7.96 -10.21 -2.68
C THR A 36 7.68 -8.83 -2.13
N SER A 37 7.76 -8.71 -0.82
CA SER A 37 7.51 -7.47 -0.10
C SER A 37 8.59 -7.21 0.94
N SER A 38 8.87 -5.94 1.19
CA SER A 38 9.89 -5.47 2.12
C SER A 38 9.41 -4.21 2.82
N VAL A 39 9.75 -4.07 4.10
CA VAL A 39 9.50 -2.85 4.86
C VAL A 39 10.69 -1.91 4.69
N LEU A 40 10.42 -0.71 4.21
CA LEU A 40 11.42 0.34 3.98
C LEU A 40 11.64 1.23 5.21
N LEU A 41 10.61 1.44 6.02
CA LEU A 41 10.64 2.32 7.18
C LEU A 41 9.62 1.88 8.23
N GLY A 42 9.94 2.09 9.50
CA GLY A 42 9.05 1.88 10.63
C GLY A 42 9.13 0.46 11.19
N GLY A 43 8.90 0.31 12.49
CA GLY A 43 8.98 -0.97 13.22
C GLY A 43 7.65 -1.46 13.80
N LYS A 44 6.60 -0.63 13.77
CA LYS A 44 5.26 -0.98 14.26
C LYS A 44 4.37 -1.37 13.09
N TYR A 45 3.35 -2.21 13.26
CA TYR A 45 2.39 -2.52 12.18
C TYR A 45 3.01 -3.13 10.90
N LEU A 46 4.12 -3.88 11.05
CA LEU A 46 4.84 -4.49 9.93
C LEU A 46 3.94 -5.42 9.12
N ILE A 47 3.11 -6.21 9.80
CA ILE A 47 2.24 -7.20 9.16
C ILE A 47 1.18 -6.48 8.33
N VAL A 48 0.57 -5.44 8.88
CA VAL A 48 -0.48 -4.66 8.18
C VAL A 48 0.11 -3.96 6.95
N ALA A 49 1.23 -3.25 7.12
CA ALA A 49 1.85 -2.53 6.00
C ALA A 49 2.25 -3.50 4.88
N ARG A 50 2.85 -4.64 5.24
CA ARG A 50 3.28 -5.67 4.29
C ARG A 50 2.09 -6.30 3.56
N ALA A 51 1.09 -6.77 4.31
CA ALA A 51 -0.08 -7.44 3.73
C ALA A 51 -0.89 -6.50 2.82
N LEU A 52 -1.07 -5.24 3.21
CA LEU A 52 -1.73 -4.25 2.36
C LEU A 52 -0.91 -3.97 1.09
N SER A 53 0.41 -3.82 1.20
CA SER A 53 1.28 -3.63 0.05
C SER A 53 1.20 -4.82 -0.91
N GLU A 54 1.36 -6.05 -0.42
CA GLU A 54 1.21 -7.27 -1.25
C GLU A 54 -0.14 -7.32 -1.96
N ARG A 55 -1.22 -7.02 -1.24
CA ARG A 55 -2.58 -7.03 -1.80
C ARG A 55 -2.75 -5.97 -2.89
N VAL A 56 -2.25 -4.75 -2.69
CA VAL A 56 -2.27 -3.70 -3.72
C VAL A 56 -1.47 -4.13 -4.95
N ALA A 57 -0.27 -4.65 -4.75
CA ALA A 57 0.56 -5.13 -5.85
C ALA A 57 -0.12 -6.25 -6.65
N ALA A 58 -0.78 -7.19 -5.96
CA ALA A 58 -1.52 -8.28 -6.58
C ALA A 58 -2.77 -7.80 -7.33
N ILE A 59 -3.56 -6.89 -6.74
CA ILE A 59 -4.79 -6.35 -7.36
C ILE A 59 -4.49 -5.63 -8.67
N TYR A 60 -3.44 -4.80 -8.68
CA TYR A 60 -3.12 -3.96 -9.84
C TYR A 60 -2.05 -4.55 -10.76
N ASN A 61 -1.49 -5.71 -10.40
CA ASN A 61 -0.37 -6.36 -11.08
C ASN A 61 0.81 -5.40 -11.35
N LYS A 62 1.14 -4.56 -10.36
CA LYS A 62 2.17 -3.50 -10.42
C LYS A 62 2.90 -3.39 -9.09
N MET A 63 4.08 -2.77 -9.08
CA MET A 63 4.77 -2.44 -7.82
C MET A 63 3.90 -1.50 -6.97
N SER A 64 3.83 -1.75 -5.67
CA SER A 64 3.07 -0.95 -4.71
C SER A 64 3.96 -0.36 -3.64
N ILE A 65 3.56 0.80 -3.13
CA ILE A 65 4.13 1.44 -1.94
C ILE A 65 2.97 1.76 -1.01
N VAL A 66 3.02 1.29 0.24
CA VAL A 66 1.97 1.52 1.24
C VAL A 66 2.59 2.09 2.51
N SER A 67 2.02 3.20 3.00
CA SER A 67 2.36 3.81 4.28
C SER A 67 1.20 3.63 5.25
N VAL A 68 1.45 2.98 6.39
CA VAL A 68 0.48 2.79 7.46
C VAL A 68 0.88 3.64 8.65
N ASN A 69 0.07 4.67 8.94
CA ASN A 69 0.18 5.43 10.17
C ASN A 69 -1.14 5.31 10.93
N THR A 70 -1.12 4.51 12.01
CA THR A 70 -2.32 4.21 12.79
C THR A 70 -2.01 4.15 14.27
N LYS A 71 -3.07 4.25 15.09
CA LYS A 71 -3.05 3.98 16.53
C LYS A 71 -3.81 2.70 16.90
N LEU A 72 -4.41 2.03 15.91
CA LEU A 72 -5.19 0.81 16.12
C LEU A 72 -4.27 -0.38 16.40
N PRO A 73 -4.73 -1.41 17.13
CA PRO A 73 -4.05 -2.70 17.22
C PRO A 73 -3.87 -3.35 15.83
N GLU A 74 -2.78 -4.08 15.63
CA GLU A 74 -2.39 -4.59 14.30
C GLU A 74 -3.45 -5.49 13.64
N GLY A 75 -4.07 -6.38 14.41
CA GLY A 75 -5.14 -7.25 13.89
C GLY A 75 -6.42 -6.49 13.47
N GLU A 76 -6.75 -5.41 14.18
CA GLU A 76 -7.90 -4.56 13.86
C GLU A 76 -7.61 -3.69 12.64
N ALA A 77 -6.42 -3.08 12.61
CA ALA A 77 -5.93 -2.29 11.49
C ALA A 77 -5.93 -3.10 10.18
N LEU A 78 -5.47 -4.35 10.21
CA LEU A 78 -5.43 -5.21 9.02
C LEU A 78 -6.83 -5.42 8.44
N ARG A 79 -7.80 -5.77 9.29
CA ARG A 79 -9.18 -6.03 8.87
C ARG A 79 -9.83 -4.77 8.32
N LEU A 80 -9.74 -3.66 9.06
CA LEU A 80 -10.37 -2.40 8.67
C LEU A 80 -9.79 -1.87 7.36
N TYR A 81 -8.46 -1.78 7.25
CA TYR A 81 -7.81 -1.21 6.08
C TYR A 81 -7.92 -2.11 4.84
N SER A 82 -7.96 -3.43 5.00
CA SER A 82 -8.27 -4.33 3.89
C SER A 82 -9.69 -4.08 3.34
N SER A 83 -10.68 -3.95 4.22
CA SER A 83 -12.06 -3.65 3.82
C SER A 83 -12.19 -2.28 3.16
N LEU A 84 -11.47 -1.26 3.64
CA LEU A 84 -11.44 0.06 3.00
C LEU A 84 -10.79 0.02 1.62
N LEU A 85 -9.70 -0.74 1.46
CA LEU A 85 -9.07 -0.95 0.16
C LEU A 85 -10.04 -1.61 -0.84
N ASP A 86 -10.76 -2.65 -0.41
CA ASP A 86 -11.76 -3.32 -1.26
C ASP A 86 -12.88 -2.37 -1.69
N ARG A 87 -13.36 -1.53 -0.75
CA ARG A 87 -14.39 -0.52 -1.03
C ARG A 87 -13.90 0.57 -1.98
N ALA A 88 -12.67 1.05 -1.79
CA ALA A 88 -12.06 2.04 -2.68
C ALA A 88 -11.92 1.49 -4.10
N ARG A 89 -11.58 0.19 -4.23
CA ARG A 89 -11.55 -0.49 -5.53
C ARG A 89 -12.94 -0.57 -6.17
N SER A 90 -13.97 -0.94 -5.42
CA SER A 90 -15.35 -1.02 -5.95
C SER A 90 -15.97 0.34 -6.25
N GLY A 91 -15.47 1.42 -5.65
CA GLY A 91 -15.96 2.78 -5.88
C GLY A 91 -15.51 3.39 -7.21
N SER A 92 -14.55 2.78 -7.92
CA SER A 92 -14.06 3.27 -9.22
C SER A 92 -15.01 2.98 -10.39
N SER A 93 -16.16 2.31 -10.16
CA SER A 93 -17.20 2.06 -11.17
C SER A 93 -18.52 2.79 -10.91
N ALA A 94 -18.53 3.82 -10.08
CA ALA A 94 -19.72 4.64 -9.82
C ALA A 94 -19.33 6.12 -9.77
N ASP A 95 -19.08 6.70 -10.93
CA ASP A 95 -19.12 8.15 -11.15
C ASP A 95 -20.47 8.47 -11.82
N PRO A 96 -21.52 8.86 -11.06
CA PRO A 96 -22.86 9.09 -11.61
C PRO A 96 -23.02 10.41 -12.38
N ASP A 97 -21.95 11.21 -12.56
CA ASP A 97 -22.05 12.57 -13.13
C ASP A 97 -21.47 12.74 -14.54
N SER A 98 -21.18 11.66 -15.28
CA SER A 98 -20.73 11.75 -16.68
C SER A 98 -21.86 11.73 -17.74
N SER A 99 -23.13 11.85 -17.33
CA SER A 99 -24.27 11.91 -18.26
C SER A 99 -25.11 13.18 -18.11
N LYS A 100 -24.47 14.35 -18.27
CA LYS A 100 -25.13 15.55 -18.77
C LYS A 100 -24.20 16.29 -19.72
N GLY A 101 -24.33 15.97 -21.01
CA GLY A 101 -23.76 16.67 -22.15
C GLY A 101 -24.56 16.31 -23.38
#